data_AF-A0A1I1NTA3-F1
#
_entry.id   AF-A0A1I1NTA3-F1
#
_cell.length_a   1.000
_cell.length_b   1.000
_cell.length_c   1.000
_cell.angle_alpha   90.00
_cell.angle_beta   90.00
_cell.angle_gamma   90.00
#
_symmetry.space_group_name_H-M   'P 1'
#
loop_
_entity.id
_entity.type
_entity.pdbx_description
1 polymer ?
#
loop_
_entity_poly.entity_id
_entity_poly.type
_entity_poly.pdbx_seq_one_letter_code
_entity_poly.pdbx_strand_id
1 'polypeptide(L)'
;MTATCLLPLFETSYVAGEGPDRFYAWPDALILPQKVRGFYVGFLTYTYHKGGFYLLEGWFSWFIVIWTVILLGLMSIGGYFMFRKFLKRLPKEDGMSILDWEEHYINETRHLWDEEQKQLLDELVSPVPELFRDVAKSKIAGKIGELALEEKASKITEDLIIKGYIVATPKRDHKFLIKKLNEKQIDYSRYQSLLAK
;
A
#
# COMPACT_ATOMS: atom_id res chain seq x y z
N MET A 1 -31.81 -25.20 58.16
CA MET A 1 -32.32 -23.82 58.04
C MET A 1 -31.77 -23.23 56.75
N THR A 2 -32.66 -22.91 55.79
CA THR A 2 -32.50 -22.08 54.55
C THR A 2 -31.30 -22.40 53.63
N ALA A 3 -31.39 -23.19 52.55
CA ALA A 3 -32.02 -22.90 51.24
C ALA A 3 -31.63 -21.51 50.67
N THR A 4 -30.94 -21.45 49.52
CA THR A 4 -31.35 -20.78 48.26
C THR A 4 -30.29 -20.99 47.17
N CYS A 5 -30.77 -21.37 45.99
CA CYS A 5 -30.07 -21.64 44.73
C CYS A 5 -29.53 -20.36 44.07
N LEU A 6 -28.45 -20.45 43.28
CA LEU A 6 -28.24 -19.59 42.10
C LEU A 6 -27.49 -20.39 41.03
N LEU A 7 -28.26 -20.75 40.01
CA LEU A 7 -27.88 -21.38 38.75
C LEU A 7 -26.94 -20.49 37.92
N PRO A 8 -26.24 -21.06 36.92
CA PRO A 8 -25.32 -20.33 36.05
C PRO A 8 -26.11 -19.46 35.05
N LEU A 9 -25.90 -18.14 35.09
CA LEU A 9 -26.32 -17.21 34.03
C LEU A 9 -25.14 -16.96 33.09
N PHE A 10 -24.89 -17.89 32.19
CA PHE A 10 -24.19 -17.61 30.93
C PHE A 10 -25.15 -17.98 29.80
N GLU A 11 -26.27 -17.26 29.77
CA GLU A 11 -27.22 -17.27 28.68
C GLU A 11 -26.71 -16.32 27.58
N THR A 12 -26.39 -16.94 26.45
CA THR A 12 -26.76 -16.48 25.11
C THR A 12 -26.47 -15.01 24.79
N SER A 13 -25.28 -14.78 24.21
CA SER A 13 -25.00 -13.61 23.38
C SER A 13 -26.12 -13.45 22.36
N TYR A 14 -26.97 -12.43 22.58
CA TYR A 14 -28.02 -12.04 21.66
C TYR A 14 -27.42 -11.74 20.29
N VAL A 15 -27.92 -12.47 19.30
CA VAL A 15 -27.75 -12.25 17.88
C VAL A 15 -28.26 -10.85 17.55
N ALA A 16 -27.35 -9.93 17.22
CA ALA A 16 -27.72 -8.63 16.66
C ALA A 16 -28.07 -8.82 15.19
N GLY A 17 -29.37 -8.83 14.89
CA GLY A 17 -29.92 -8.87 13.54
C GLY A 17 -29.64 -7.57 12.78
N GLU A 18 -29.32 -7.72 11.51
CA GLU A 18 -29.12 -6.64 10.54
C GLU A 18 -30.44 -5.90 10.24
N GLY A 19 -30.41 -4.57 10.25
CA GLY A 19 -31.48 -3.70 9.77
C GLY A 19 -30.94 -2.28 9.49
N PRO A 20 -31.37 -1.58 8.41
CA PRO A 20 -30.52 -0.60 7.72
C PRO A 20 -30.70 0.86 8.15
N ASP A 21 -31.40 1.18 9.25
CA ASP A 21 -31.65 2.58 9.60
C ASP A 21 -31.70 2.78 11.12
N ARG A 22 -30.56 3.15 11.71
CA ARG A 22 -30.53 3.77 13.05
C ARG A 22 -29.37 4.75 13.21
N PHE A 23 -29.46 5.82 12.44
CA PHE A 23 -28.85 7.10 12.75
C PHE A 23 -29.61 7.69 13.97
N TYR A 24 -28.89 8.10 15.01
CA TYR A 24 -29.35 8.69 16.30
C TYR A 24 -29.98 7.77 17.35
N ALA A 25 -29.16 7.30 18.29
CA ALA A 25 -29.61 6.99 19.64
C ALA A 25 -28.47 7.06 20.67
N TRP A 26 -27.75 8.18 20.81
CA TRP A 26 -26.80 8.35 21.93
C TRP A 26 -26.97 9.72 22.64
N PRO A 27 -27.95 9.86 23.54
CA PRO A 27 -27.99 10.97 24.50
C PRO A 27 -27.26 10.65 25.82
N ASP A 28 -27.01 9.37 26.12
CA ASP A 28 -26.68 8.93 27.49
C ASP A 28 -25.18 8.72 27.77
N ALA A 29 -24.32 8.77 26.75
CA ALA A 29 -22.89 8.55 26.93
C ALA A 29 -22.10 9.75 27.46
N LEU A 30 -22.73 10.92 27.54
CA LEU A 30 -22.09 12.14 28.02
C LEU A 30 -22.03 12.26 29.55
N ILE A 31 -22.52 11.27 30.32
CA ILE A 31 -22.56 11.30 31.79
C ILE A 31 -21.41 10.53 32.46
N LEU A 32 -20.61 9.77 31.69
CA LEU A 32 -19.45 9.05 32.23
C LEU A 32 -18.11 9.82 32.42
N PRO A 33 -17.91 11.11 32.04
CA PRO A 33 -16.57 11.69 32.07
C PRO A 33 -16.16 12.38 33.39
N GLN A 34 -17.02 12.43 34.42
CA GLN A 34 -16.67 13.17 35.65
C GLN A 34 -15.96 12.34 36.73
N LYS A 35 -16.18 11.02 36.82
CA LYS A 35 -15.61 10.22 37.93
C LYS A 35 -14.20 9.68 37.68
N VAL A 36 -13.73 9.70 36.43
CA VAL A 36 -12.39 9.17 36.06
C VAL A 36 -11.27 10.21 36.23
N ARG A 37 -11.62 11.50 36.34
CA ARG A 37 -10.63 12.60 36.44
C ARG A 37 -9.92 12.67 37.81
N GLY A 38 -10.54 12.20 38.88
CA GLY A 38 -9.94 12.21 40.23
C GLY A 38 -8.88 11.13 40.47
N PHE A 39 -8.94 10.02 39.74
CA PHE A 39 -8.05 8.88 39.96
C PHE A 39 -6.68 9.06 39.27
N TYR A 40 -6.66 9.71 38.10
CA TYR A 40 -5.41 9.96 37.37
C TYR A 40 -4.53 11.05 38.01
N VAL A 41 -5.12 12.05 38.68
CA VAL A 41 -4.35 13.16 39.26
C VAL A 41 -3.71 12.77 40.60
N GLY A 42 -4.32 11.86 41.37
CA GLY A 42 -3.74 11.36 42.63
C GLY A 42 -2.56 10.39 42.42
N PHE A 43 -2.55 9.65 41.32
CA PHE A 43 -1.46 8.73 41.00
C PHE A 43 -0.21 9.45 40.45
N LEU A 44 -0.39 10.59 39.79
CA LEU A 44 0.72 11.37 39.23
C LEU A 44 1.48 12.21 40.27
N THR A 45 0.85 12.59 41.38
CA THR A 45 1.49 13.44 42.41
C THR A 45 2.22 12.63 43.48
N TYR A 46 1.85 11.37 43.71
CA TYR A 46 2.50 10.53 44.73
C TYR A 46 3.91 10.06 44.32
N THR A 47 4.22 10.09 43.03
CA THR A 47 5.55 9.74 42.50
C THR A 47 6.55 10.89 42.50
N TYR A 48 6.14 12.13 42.81
CA TYR A 48 7.01 13.31 42.79
C TYR A 48 7.58 13.71 44.16
N HIS A 49 7.05 13.20 45.28
CA HIS A 49 7.39 13.71 46.61
C HIS A 49 8.41 12.86 47.41
N LYS A 50 8.88 11.72 46.91
CA LYS A 50 9.97 10.96 47.55
C LYS A 50 11.04 10.57 46.55
N GLY A 51 12.22 11.18 46.69
CA GLY A 51 13.47 10.75 46.06
C GLY A 51 13.39 10.78 44.54
N GLY A 52 13.72 11.90 43.90
CA GLY A 52 15.14 12.20 43.75
C GLY A 52 15.69 11.31 42.64
N PHE A 53 15.95 11.95 41.51
CA PHE A 53 16.59 11.49 40.27
C PHE A 53 18.03 10.93 40.50
N TYR A 54 18.22 10.09 41.53
CA TYR A 54 19.51 9.63 42.06
C TYR A 54 19.57 8.10 42.22
N LEU A 55 18.54 7.35 41.82
CA LEU A 55 18.58 5.88 41.78
C LEU A 55 19.19 5.32 40.47
N LEU A 56 19.64 6.19 39.57
CA LEU A 56 20.26 5.83 38.28
C LEU A 56 21.79 6.02 38.29
N GLU A 57 22.45 5.99 39.47
CA GLU A 57 23.91 6.00 39.55
C GLU A 57 24.47 4.59 39.28
N GLY A 58 24.56 4.26 37.99
CA GLY A 58 25.21 3.05 37.52
C GLY A 58 25.32 3.05 36.00
N TRP A 59 26.46 2.63 35.48
CA TRP A 59 26.71 2.53 34.03
C TRP A 59 25.65 1.68 33.31
N PHE A 60 25.10 0.66 33.99
CA PHE A 60 24.03 -0.20 33.51
C PHE A 60 22.67 0.54 33.39
N SER A 61 22.42 1.50 34.26
CA SER A 61 21.18 2.29 34.22
C SER A 61 21.17 3.25 33.03
N TRP A 62 22.29 3.96 32.80
CA TRP A 62 22.49 4.76 31.59
C TRP A 62 22.44 3.92 30.31
N PHE A 63 22.97 2.69 30.34
CA PHE A 63 22.85 1.74 29.24
C PHE A 63 21.38 1.46 28.88
N ILE A 64 20.52 1.19 29.87
CA ILE A 64 19.08 0.95 29.63
C ILE A 64 18.42 2.19 29.01
N VAL A 65 18.66 3.38 29.55
CA VAL A 65 18.06 4.63 29.03
C VAL A 65 18.48 4.88 27.58
N ILE A 66 19.78 4.76 27.27
CA ILE A 66 20.31 4.89 25.91
C ILE A 66 19.68 3.82 25.00
N TRP A 67 19.57 2.59 25.47
CA TRP A 67 19.00 1.49 24.70
C TRP A 67 17.51 1.70 24.40
N THR A 68 16.73 2.24 25.34
CA THR A 68 15.33 2.62 25.11
C THR A 68 15.20 3.68 24.01
N VAL A 69 16.05 4.71 24.04
CA VAL A 69 16.05 5.75 22.99
C VAL A 69 16.44 5.16 21.63
N ILE A 70 17.42 4.26 21.59
CA ILE A 70 17.83 3.57 20.35
C ILE A 70 16.67 2.71 19.80
N LEU A 71 16.02 1.90 20.64
CA LEU A 71 14.90 1.07 20.21
C LEU A 71 13.71 1.91 19.73
N LEU A 72 13.40 3.00 20.44
CA LEU A 72 12.37 3.94 20.02
C LEU A 72 12.73 4.58 18.67
N GLY A 73 13.99 4.99 18.50
CA GLY A 73 14.50 5.54 17.23
C GLY A 73 14.39 4.54 16.08
N LEU A 74 14.81 3.29 16.27
CA LEU A 74 14.69 2.24 15.26
C LEU A 74 13.24 1.95 14.90
N MET A 75 12.34 1.92 15.88
CA MET A 75 10.89 1.76 15.65
C MET A 75 10.31 2.96 14.87
N SER A 76 10.69 4.19 15.22
CA SER A 76 10.27 5.39 14.50
C SER A 76 10.79 5.43 13.07
N ILE A 77 12.04 5.06 12.83
CA ILE A 77 12.65 5.00 11.48
C ILE A 77 11.99 3.91 10.64
N GLY A 78 11.77 2.72 11.21
CA GLY A 78 11.05 1.63 10.56
C GLY A 78 9.61 2.01 10.22
N GLY A 79 8.92 2.67 11.16
CA GLY A 79 7.61 3.26 10.95
C GLY A 79 7.59 4.27 9.81
N TYR A 80 8.52 5.24 9.80
CA TYR A 80 8.63 6.26 8.74
C TYR A 80 8.79 5.65 7.34
N PHE A 81 9.61 4.61 7.19
CA PHE A 81 9.78 3.91 5.92
C PHE A 81 8.50 3.19 5.46
N MET A 82 7.82 2.50 6.39
CA MET A 82 6.53 1.86 6.10
C MET A 82 5.46 2.91 5.74
N PHE A 83 5.41 4.05 6.43
CA PHE A 83 4.49 5.15 6.13
C PHE A 83 4.74 5.75 4.75
N ARG A 84 6.00 6.01 4.37
CA ARG A 84 6.32 6.50 3.01
C ARG A 84 5.84 5.52 1.94
N LYS A 85 6.02 4.21 2.15
CA LYS A 85 5.55 3.18 1.22
C LYS A 85 4.02 3.07 1.21
N PHE A 86 3.38 3.29 2.37
CA PHE A 86 1.94 3.24 2.53
C PHE A 86 1.23 4.42 1.86
N LEU A 87 1.70 5.66 2.03
CA LEU A 87 1.11 6.84 1.40
C LEU A 87 1.05 6.73 -0.13
N LYS A 88 1.98 5.99 -0.75
CA LYS A 88 1.97 5.72 -2.20
C LYS A 88 0.91 4.74 -2.66
N ARG A 89 0.32 3.95 -1.74
CA ARG A 89 -0.70 2.95 -2.02
C ARG A 89 -2.11 3.40 -1.69
N LEU A 90 -2.27 4.55 -1.04
CA LEU A 90 -3.59 5.10 -0.78
C LEU A 90 -4.26 5.44 -2.12
N PRO A 91 -5.60 5.24 -2.23
CA PRO A 91 -6.36 5.67 -3.39
C PRO A 91 -6.12 7.17 -3.60
N LYS A 92 -5.96 7.56 -4.86
CA LYS A 92 -5.79 8.97 -5.24
C LYS A 92 -7.14 9.69 -5.16
N GLU A 93 -7.17 10.95 -5.58
CA GLU A 93 -8.39 11.79 -5.57
C GLU A 93 -9.59 11.13 -6.26
N ASP A 94 -9.32 10.23 -7.23
CA ASP A 94 -10.34 9.50 -8.01
C ASP A 94 -10.91 8.25 -7.32
N GLY A 95 -10.48 7.92 -6.10
CA GLY A 95 -10.92 6.72 -5.37
C GLY A 95 -10.36 5.39 -5.89
N MET A 96 -9.81 5.37 -7.11
CA MET A 96 -9.18 4.20 -7.75
C MET A 96 -7.65 4.20 -7.52
N SER A 97 -7.07 3.02 -7.33
CA SER A 97 -5.61 2.86 -7.28
C SER A 97 -5.01 2.82 -8.69
N ILE A 98 -3.69 2.99 -8.78
CA ILE A 98 -2.97 2.89 -10.06
C ILE A 98 -3.17 1.49 -10.68
N LEU A 99 -3.23 0.45 -9.85
CA LEU A 99 -3.43 -0.92 -10.30
C LEU A 99 -4.83 -1.12 -10.89
N ASP A 100 -5.84 -0.49 -10.29
CA ASP A 100 -7.21 -0.57 -10.79
C ASP A 100 -7.35 0.12 -12.16
N TRP A 101 -6.64 1.24 -12.36
CA TRP A 101 -6.55 1.90 -13.67
C TRP A 101 -5.81 1.05 -14.72
N GLU A 102 -4.70 0.42 -14.34
CA GLU A 102 -3.98 -0.52 -15.22
C GLU A 102 -4.93 -1.65 -15.68
N GLU A 103 -5.66 -2.27 -14.74
CA GLU A 103 -6.62 -3.33 -15.04
C GLU A 103 -7.79 -2.84 -15.89
N HIS A 104 -8.30 -1.64 -15.63
CA HIS A 104 -9.35 -1.01 -16.43
C HIS A 104 -8.92 -0.87 -17.89
N TYR A 105 -7.75 -0.29 -18.17
CA TYR A 105 -7.26 -0.11 -19.55
C TYR A 105 -6.95 -1.44 -20.24
N ILE A 106 -6.44 -2.45 -19.51
CA ILE A 106 -6.24 -3.78 -20.08
C ILE A 106 -7.58 -4.38 -20.51
N ASN A 107 -8.60 -4.29 -19.66
CA ASN A 107 -9.92 -4.86 -19.95
C ASN A 107 -10.60 -4.15 -21.12
N GLU A 108 -10.53 -2.83 -21.17
CA GLU A 108 -11.08 -2.05 -22.29
C GLU A 108 -10.37 -2.37 -23.60
N THR A 109 -9.04 -2.50 -23.59
CA THR A 109 -8.28 -2.73 -24.83
C THR A 109 -8.09 -4.19 -25.19
N ARG A 110 -8.54 -5.15 -24.38
CA ARG A 110 -8.37 -6.60 -24.59
C ARG A 110 -8.76 -7.09 -25.98
N HIS A 111 -9.79 -6.47 -26.57
CA HIS A 111 -10.31 -6.80 -27.89
C HIS A 111 -9.44 -6.28 -29.05
N LEU A 112 -8.54 -5.33 -28.80
CA LEU A 112 -7.63 -4.72 -29.77
C LEU A 112 -6.33 -5.52 -29.95
N TRP A 113 -6.07 -6.51 -29.10
CA TRP A 113 -4.85 -7.33 -29.10
C TRP A 113 -5.02 -8.57 -29.99
N ASP A 114 -4.25 -8.66 -31.07
CA ASP A 114 -4.08 -9.93 -31.79
C ASP A 114 -2.99 -10.78 -31.09
N GLU A 115 -2.93 -12.08 -31.41
CA GLU A 115 -2.02 -13.02 -30.75
C GLU A 115 -0.55 -12.70 -30.98
N GLU A 116 -0.21 -12.15 -32.15
CA GLU A 116 1.15 -11.74 -32.50
C GLU A 116 1.68 -10.65 -31.56
N GLN A 117 0.85 -9.66 -31.20
CA GLN A 117 1.24 -8.58 -30.30
C GLN A 117 1.40 -9.06 -28.86
N LYS A 118 0.56 -10.00 -28.42
CA LYS A 118 0.69 -10.62 -27.10
C LYS A 118 2.01 -11.38 -26.99
N GLN A 119 2.35 -12.13 -28.03
CA GLN A 119 3.61 -12.85 -28.11
C GLN A 119 4.82 -11.90 -28.15
N LEU A 120 4.73 -10.82 -28.94
CA LEU A 120 5.77 -9.80 -28.97
C LEU A 120 5.99 -9.17 -27.59
N LEU A 121 4.92 -8.83 -26.86
CA LEU A 121 5.01 -8.30 -25.51
C LEU A 121 5.70 -9.29 -24.56
N ASP A 122 5.33 -10.57 -24.61
CA ASP A 122 5.96 -11.60 -23.79
C ASP A 122 7.46 -11.74 -24.05
N GLU A 123 7.86 -11.67 -25.31
CA GLU A 123 9.26 -11.71 -25.69
C GLU A 123 10.04 -10.47 -25.23
N LEU A 124 9.43 -9.28 -25.29
CA LEU A 124 10.04 -8.04 -24.80
C LEU A 124 10.20 -8.01 -23.26
N VAL A 125 9.34 -8.74 -22.53
CA VAL A 125 9.40 -8.85 -21.06
C VAL A 125 10.20 -10.09 -20.60
N SER A 126 10.58 -10.99 -21.51
CA SER A 126 11.42 -12.17 -21.22
C SER A 126 12.71 -11.92 -20.40
N PRO A 127 13.48 -10.81 -20.57
CA PRO A 127 14.68 -10.57 -19.76
C PRO A 127 14.38 -10.27 -18.28
N VAL A 128 13.13 -10.01 -17.93
CA VAL A 128 12.69 -9.79 -16.55
C VAL A 128 12.64 -11.14 -15.80
N PRO A 129 13.11 -11.22 -14.54
CA PRO A 129 12.99 -12.43 -13.74
C PRO A 129 11.54 -12.89 -13.61
N GLU A 130 11.33 -14.20 -13.57
CA GLU A 130 9.99 -14.81 -13.59
C GLU A 130 9.05 -14.25 -12.52
N LEU A 131 9.54 -14.06 -11.28
CA LEU A 131 8.78 -13.49 -10.16
C LEU A 131 8.22 -12.08 -10.42
N PHE A 132 8.78 -11.33 -11.37
CA PHE A 132 8.37 -9.97 -11.69
C PHE A 132 7.77 -9.84 -13.09
N ARG A 133 7.79 -10.92 -13.88
CA ARG A 133 7.39 -10.89 -15.29
C ARG A 133 5.93 -10.53 -15.44
N ASP A 134 5.04 -11.16 -14.68
CA ASP A 134 3.60 -10.92 -14.75
C ASP A 134 3.23 -9.50 -14.34
N VAL A 135 3.87 -8.99 -13.28
CA VAL A 135 3.68 -7.62 -12.80
C VAL A 135 4.17 -6.60 -13.83
N ALA A 136 5.34 -6.85 -14.44
CA ALA A 136 5.88 -5.98 -15.48
C ALA A 136 5.00 -6.01 -16.74
N LYS A 137 4.55 -7.21 -17.17
CA LYS A 137 3.66 -7.39 -18.31
C LYS A 137 2.35 -6.65 -18.11
N SER A 138 1.70 -6.81 -16.96
CA SER A 138 0.45 -6.11 -16.64
C SER A 138 0.63 -4.59 -16.70
N LYS A 139 1.68 -4.08 -16.03
CA LYS A 139 1.97 -2.64 -16.02
C LYS A 139 2.22 -2.06 -17.41
N ILE A 140 2.98 -2.78 -18.25
CA ILE A 140 3.26 -2.35 -19.63
C ILE A 140 1.98 -2.44 -20.47
N ALA A 141 1.21 -3.53 -20.35
CA ALA A 141 -0.05 -3.71 -21.08
C ALA A 141 -1.09 -2.64 -20.72
N GLY A 142 -1.23 -2.28 -19.44
CA GLY A 142 -2.09 -1.19 -18.99
C GLY A 142 -1.71 0.15 -19.63
N LYS A 143 -0.41 0.46 -19.71
CA LYS A 143 0.06 1.70 -20.34
C LYS A 143 -0.09 1.70 -21.85
N ILE A 144 0.09 0.56 -22.51
CA ILE A 144 -0.20 0.41 -23.95
C ILE A 144 -1.70 0.61 -24.19
N GLY A 145 -2.55 0.05 -23.33
CA GLY A 145 -3.99 0.19 -23.42
C GLY A 145 -4.44 1.65 -23.26
N GLU A 146 -3.90 2.36 -22.27
CA GLU A 146 -4.11 3.80 -22.07
C GLU A 146 -3.76 4.59 -23.34
N LEU A 147 -2.56 4.38 -23.90
CA LEU A 147 -2.13 5.06 -25.14
C LEU A 147 -3.01 4.72 -26.35
N ALA A 148 -3.44 3.46 -26.47
CA ALA A 148 -4.31 3.04 -27.56
C ALA A 148 -5.68 3.71 -27.51
N LEU A 149 -6.23 3.93 -26.32
CA LEU A 149 -7.48 4.67 -26.13
C LEU A 149 -7.31 6.16 -26.39
N GLU A 150 -6.21 6.76 -25.93
CA GLU A 150 -5.87 8.16 -26.20
C GLU A 150 -5.71 8.43 -27.70
N GLU A 151 -5.00 7.57 -28.43
CA GLU A 151 -4.79 7.65 -29.87
C GLU A 151 -5.99 7.14 -30.69
N LYS A 152 -7.05 6.61 -30.03
CA LYS A 152 -8.23 5.97 -30.66
C LYS A 152 -7.85 4.90 -31.68
N ALA A 153 -6.82 4.12 -31.35
CA ALA A 153 -6.29 3.09 -32.22
C ALA A 153 -7.30 1.94 -32.37
N SER A 154 -7.57 1.51 -33.61
CA SER A 154 -8.47 0.39 -33.89
C SER A 154 -7.84 -0.98 -33.60
N LYS A 155 -6.51 -1.04 -33.47
CA LYS A 155 -5.72 -2.23 -33.15
C LYS A 155 -4.43 -1.84 -32.45
N ILE A 156 -3.91 -2.72 -31.59
CA ILE A 156 -2.58 -2.55 -31.00
C ILE A 156 -1.54 -2.85 -32.08
N THR A 157 -0.73 -1.85 -32.43
CA THR A 157 0.38 -1.98 -33.37
C THR A 157 1.70 -2.14 -32.64
N GLU A 158 2.72 -2.62 -33.34
CA GLU A 158 4.09 -2.70 -32.80
C GLU A 158 4.61 -1.34 -32.31
N ASP A 159 4.25 -0.25 -33.00
CA ASP A 159 4.61 1.12 -32.63
C ASP A 159 4.03 1.51 -31.24
N LEU A 160 2.76 1.18 -30.98
CA LEU A 160 2.12 1.39 -29.67
C LEU A 160 2.76 0.54 -28.58
N ILE A 161 3.16 -0.70 -28.87
CA ILE A 161 3.80 -1.58 -27.89
C ILE A 161 5.16 -1.01 -27.47
N ILE A 162 5.97 -0.58 -28.45
CA ILE A 162 7.29 -0.03 -28.17
C ILE A 162 7.18 1.30 -27.42
N LYS A 163 6.30 2.21 -27.86
CA LYS A 163 6.03 3.47 -27.15
C LYS A 163 5.54 3.21 -25.72
N GLY A 164 4.55 2.35 -25.54
CA GLY A 164 3.98 2.02 -24.24
C GLY A 164 5.01 1.39 -23.31
N TYR A 165 5.88 0.52 -23.82
CA TYR A 165 6.98 -0.05 -23.03
C TYR A 165 7.94 1.04 -22.54
N ILE A 166 8.36 1.96 -23.40
CA ILE A 166 9.30 3.05 -23.05
C ILE A 166 8.69 3.96 -21.97
N VAL A 167 7.40 4.28 -22.09
CA VAL A 167 6.70 5.14 -21.14
C VAL A 167 6.42 4.43 -19.80
N ALA A 168 6.11 3.13 -19.83
CA ALA A 168 5.80 2.35 -18.62
C ALA A 168 7.03 2.05 -17.75
N THR A 169 8.22 2.03 -18.35
CA THR A 169 9.47 1.61 -17.71
C THR A 169 10.41 2.79 -17.42
N PRO A 170 11.14 2.78 -16.29
CA PRO A 170 12.10 3.84 -15.99
C PRO A 170 13.35 3.74 -16.86
N LYS A 171 14.06 4.86 -17.08
CA LYS A 171 15.26 4.95 -17.93
C LYS A 171 16.32 3.86 -17.69
N ARG A 172 16.48 3.45 -16.43
CA ARG A 172 17.46 2.43 -16.04
C ARG A 172 17.19 1.09 -16.75
N ASP A 173 15.92 0.77 -16.95
CA ASP A 173 15.47 -0.55 -17.41
C ASP A 173 15.30 -0.59 -18.95
N HIS A 174 15.39 0.56 -19.64
CA HIS A 174 15.38 0.65 -21.12
C HIS A 174 16.51 -0.14 -21.80
N LYS A 175 17.60 -0.43 -21.08
CA LYS A 175 18.71 -1.26 -21.59
C LYS A 175 18.24 -2.66 -22.03
N PHE A 176 17.25 -3.23 -21.32
CA PHE A 176 16.70 -4.54 -21.66
C PHE A 176 15.87 -4.50 -22.94
N LEU A 177 15.06 -3.44 -23.10
CA LEU A 177 14.29 -3.19 -24.31
C LEU A 177 15.22 -3.04 -25.52
N ILE A 178 16.21 -2.15 -25.44
CA ILE A 178 17.14 -1.89 -26.55
C ILE A 178 17.86 -3.18 -26.98
N LYS A 179 18.30 -4.00 -26.01
CA LYS A 179 18.91 -5.29 -26.31
C LYS A 179 17.96 -6.20 -27.11
N LYS A 180 16.70 -6.30 -26.68
CA LYS A 180 15.69 -7.13 -27.35
C LYS A 180 15.26 -6.60 -28.72
N LEU A 181 15.15 -5.28 -28.87
CA LEU A 181 14.86 -4.65 -30.16
C LEU A 181 16.00 -4.86 -31.16
N ASN A 182 17.26 -4.75 -30.72
CA ASN A 182 18.42 -5.07 -31.54
C ASN A 182 18.45 -6.54 -31.97
N GLU A 183 18.13 -7.48 -31.07
CA GLU A 183 18.05 -8.92 -31.38
C GLU A 183 16.99 -9.21 -32.45
N LYS A 184 15.86 -8.49 -32.44
CA LYS A 184 14.79 -8.60 -33.44
C LYS A 184 14.99 -7.75 -34.69
N GLN A 185 16.05 -6.96 -34.77
CA GLN A 185 16.31 -6.01 -35.86
C GLN A 185 15.18 -4.98 -36.07
N ILE A 186 14.47 -4.60 -35.00
CA ILE A 186 13.44 -3.57 -35.06
C ILE A 186 14.11 -2.20 -34.98
N ASP A 187 13.83 -1.32 -35.96
CA ASP A 187 14.35 0.05 -35.93
C ASP A 187 13.62 0.89 -34.88
N TYR A 188 14.39 1.37 -33.89
CA TYR A 188 13.91 2.25 -32.82
C TYR A 188 14.44 3.68 -32.95
N SER A 189 15.02 4.05 -34.10
CA SER A 189 15.53 5.40 -34.40
C SER A 189 14.49 6.49 -34.06
N ARG A 190 13.22 6.25 -34.40
CA ARG A 190 12.08 7.14 -34.12
C ARG A 190 11.85 7.41 -32.63
N TYR A 191 12.27 6.50 -31.75
CA TYR A 191 12.02 6.57 -30.30
C TYR A 191 13.25 7.03 -29.49
N GLN A 192 14.37 7.35 -30.13
CA GLN A 192 15.57 7.83 -29.41
C GLN A 192 15.29 9.04 -28.52
N SER A 193 14.41 9.94 -28.96
CA SER A 193 13.96 11.10 -28.16
C SER A 193 13.22 10.70 -26.89
N LEU A 194 12.43 9.62 -26.93
CA LEU A 194 11.71 9.08 -25.77
C LEU A 194 12.61 8.29 -24.83
N LEU A 195 13.65 7.63 -25.36
CA LEU A 195 14.65 6.89 -24.56
C LEU A 195 15.61 7.83 -23.81
N ALA A 196 15.85 9.03 -24.33
CA ALA A 196 16.71 10.03 -23.67
C ALA A 196 15.99 10.78 -22.53
N LYS A 197 14.65 10.89 -22.61
CA LYS A 197 13.82 11.67 -21.66
C LYS A 197 13.63 10.97 -20.33
#